data_AF-A0AAV8YVD8-F1
#
_entry.id   AF-A0AAV8YVD8-F1
#
_cell.length_a   1.000
_cell.length_b   1.000
_cell.length_c   1.000
_cell.angle_alpha   90.00
_cell.angle_beta   90.00
_cell.angle_gamma   90.00
#
_symmetry.space_group_name_H-M   'P 1'
#
loop_
_entity.id
_entity.type
_entity.pdbx_description
1 polymer ?
#
loop_
_entity_poly.entity_id
_entity_poly.type
_entity_poly.pdbx_seq_one_letter_code
_entity_poly.pdbx_strand_id
1 'polypeptide(L)'
;MKIEVHNREGRTALPTYQHVADMPIHTYVLWWQRSFHADFVRGRVVCAMKLNVSFPATGCQKLFEVVDEHKIRIFYEKRMGQEVEADTLGDEWKGYILKITGGNDKQGFPMKQGVLTNSRVRLLLSKGHSCYRPRRTGEREEKISPRLHS
;
A
#
# COMPACT_ATOMS: atom_id res chain seq x y z
N MET A 1 -0.47 2.03 1.23
CA MET A 1 -1.33 0.99 1.84
C MET A 1 -0.62 -0.36 1.79
N LYS A 2 -0.83 -1.25 2.76
CA LYS A 2 -0.31 -2.62 2.78
C LYS A 2 -1.45 -3.61 2.59
N ILE A 3 -1.29 -4.50 1.61
CA ILE A 3 -2.33 -5.40 1.15
C ILE A 3 -1.72 -6.79 0.97
N GLU A 4 -2.45 -7.82 1.37
CA GLU A 4 -2.10 -9.21 1.11
C GLU A 4 -3.05 -9.81 0.08
N VAL A 5 -2.53 -10.64 -0.82
CA VAL A 5 -3.37 -11.36 -1.80
C VAL A 5 -3.84 -12.67 -1.20
N HIS A 6 -5.16 -12.88 -1.14
CA HIS A 6 -5.80 -14.14 -0.80
C HIS A 6 -6.36 -14.76 -2.07
N ASN A 7 -5.69 -15.81 -2.53
CA ASN A 7 -5.90 -16.42 -3.83
C ASN A 7 -7.08 -17.40 -3.76
N ARG A 8 -8.22 -17.08 -4.38
CA ARG A 8 -9.15 -18.12 -4.82
C ARG A 8 -8.82 -18.43 -6.28
N GLU A 9 -8.37 -19.65 -6.49
CA GLU A 9 -8.21 -20.34 -7.78
C GLU A 9 -6.95 -20.03 -8.60
N GLY A 10 -5.94 -20.89 -8.42
CA GLY A 10 -5.07 -21.33 -9.53
C GLY A 10 -3.92 -20.42 -10.00
N ARG A 11 -3.78 -19.19 -9.51
CA ARG A 11 -2.68 -18.28 -9.95
C ARG A 11 -1.54 -18.19 -8.94
N THR A 12 -0.36 -18.69 -9.28
CA THR A 12 0.77 -18.82 -8.33
C THR A 12 1.64 -17.58 -8.17
N ALA A 13 1.34 -16.48 -8.87
CA ALA A 13 2.19 -15.29 -8.92
C ALA A 13 1.40 -13.99 -8.71
N LEU A 14 2.03 -13.00 -8.09
CA LEU A 14 1.55 -11.62 -8.12
C LEU A 14 1.41 -11.17 -9.58
N PRO A 15 0.40 -10.35 -9.94
CA PRO A 15 0.29 -9.80 -11.28
C PRO A 15 1.63 -9.17 -11.69
N THR A 16 2.27 -9.79 -12.67
CA THR A 16 3.43 -9.26 -13.36
C THR A 16 2.90 -8.42 -14.49
N TYR A 17 3.22 -7.13 -14.48
CA TYR A 17 3.00 -6.25 -15.62
C TYR A 17 3.62 -6.92 -16.86
N GLN A 18 2.78 -7.38 -17.78
CA GLN A 18 3.21 -7.97 -19.05
C GLN A 18 2.86 -6.97 -20.15
N HIS A 19 3.77 -6.01 -20.35
CA HIS A 19 3.94 -5.33 -21.63
C HIS A 19 5.34 -4.72 -21.71
N VAL A 20 6.37 -5.58 -21.75
CA VAL A 20 7.63 -5.28 -22.44
C VAL A 20 8.16 -6.58 -23.04
N ALA A 21 7.46 -7.10 -24.04
CA ALA A 21 8.07 -7.97 -25.03
C ALA A 21 8.15 -7.16 -26.33
N ASP A 22 9.28 -7.27 -27.00
CA ASP A 22 9.63 -6.68 -28.30
C ASP A 22 10.13 -5.23 -28.29
N MET A 23 11.28 -5.02 -27.65
CA MET A 23 12.23 -3.99 -28.10
C MET A 23 13.45 -4.70 -28.69
N PRO A 24 13.77 -4.48 -29.98
CA PRO A 24 14.88 -5.15 -30.64
C PRO A 24 16.21 -4.75 -30.00
N ILE A 25 17.05 -5.75 -29.79
CA ILE A 25 18.42 -5.63 -29.29
C ILE A 25 19.24 -4.93 -30.38
N HIS A 26 19.36 -3.60 -30.33
CA HIS A 26 20.50 -2.92 -30.92
C HIS A 26 20.74 -1.54 -30.28
N THR A 27 21.97 -1.38 -29.79
CA THR A 27 22.68 -0.13 -29.49
C THR A 27 22.06 0.79 -28.42
N TYR A 28 22.68 0.88 -27.25
CA TYR A 28 23.69 1.90 -26.94
C TYR A 28 24.24 1.66 -25.52
N VAL A 29 25.54 1.41 -25.47
CA VAL A 29 26.38 1.62 -24.29
C VAL A 29 26.52 3.13 -24.11
N LEU A 30 26.18 3.68 -22.93
CA LEU A 30 26.88 4.78 -22.25
C LEU A 30 26.10 5.29 -21.02
N TRP A 31 26.66 5.00 -19.84
CA TRP A 31 26.87 5.88 -18.67
C TRP A 31 25.74 6.80 -18.11
N TRP A 32 25.38 6.51 -16.85
CA TRP A 32 25.29 7.39 -15.67
C TRP A 32 24.73 8.82 -15.80
N GLN A 33 23.50 9.08 -15.31
CA GLN A 33 23.25 10.21 -14.40
C GLN A 33 21.93 10.07 -13.61
N ARG A 34 22.07 9.74 -12.33
CA ARG A 34 21.48 10.41 -11.16
C ARG A 34 20.16 11.18 -11.38
N SER A 35 19.12 10.65 -10.74
CA SER A 35 18.04 11.33 -10.02
C SER A 35 17.81 12.81 -10.32
N PHE A 36 16.66 13.14 -10.89
CA PHE A 36 15.70 14.19 -10.48
C PHE A 36 14.68 14.32 -11.62
N HIS A 37 13.47 13.80 -11.44
CA HIS A 37 12.29 14.32 -12.14
C HIS A 37 11.25 14.65 -11.08
N ALA A 38 11.43 15.85 -10.53
CA ALA A 38 10.33 16.60 -9.98
C ALA A 38 9.55 17.11 -11.21
N ASP A 39 8.44 16.45 -11.54
CA ASP A 39 7.52 16.92 -12.57
C ASP A 39 6.73 18.12 -12.04
N PHE A 40 7.36 19.30 -12.09
CA PHE A 40 6.77 20.62 -11.89
C PHE A 40 6.14 21.10 -13.22
N VAL A 41 5.23 20.31 -13.82
CA VAL A 41 4.47 20.77 -15.00
C VAL A 41 3.03 20.29 -14.88
N ARG A 42 2.16 21.15 -14.33
CA ARG A 42 0.67 21.23 -14.45
C ARG A 42 -0.12 21.56 -13.17
N GLY A 43 0.50 21.94 -12.05
CA GLY A 43 -0.22 22.52 -10.90
C GLY A 43 -1.36 21.64 -10.33
N ARG A 44 -1.40 20.36 -10.69
CA ARG A 44 -2.40 19.40 -10.22
C ARG A 44 -1.66 18.45 -9.30
N VAL A 45 -1.97 18.49 -8.01
CA VAL A 45 -1.55 17.45 -7.07
C VAL A 45 -2.26 16.18 -7.50
N VAL A 46 -1.61 15.36 -8.32
CA VAL A 46 -2.06 13.99 -8.55
C VAL A 46 -1.77 13.21 -7.27
N CYS A 47 -2.83 12.91 -6.52
CA CYS A 47 -2.76 12.04 -5.35
C CYS A 47 -2.48 10.60 -5.78
N ALA A 48 -1.22 10.29 -6.07
CA ALA A 48 -0.80 8.92 -6.35
C ALA A 48 -0.77 8.10 -5.05
N MET A 49 -1.54 7.02 -4.99
CA MET A 49 -1.52 6.07 -3.88
C MET A 49 -0.51 4.95 -4.17
N LYS A 50 0.36 4.68 -3.20
CA LYS A 50 1.28 3.52 -3.26
C LYS A 50 0.66 2.30 -2.58
N LEU A 51 0.53 1.20 -3.32
CA LEU A 51 0.06 -0.09 -2.84
C LEU A 51 1.24 -1.04 -2.69
N ASN A 52 1.55 -1.45 -1.46
CA ASN A 52 2.48 -2.55 -1.22
C ASN A 52 1.69 -3.84 -1.12
N VAL A 53 1.85 -4.71 -2.11
CA VAL A 53 1.12 -5.97 -2.24
C VAL A 53 2.08 -7.12 -1.97
N SER A 54 1.77 -7.92 -0.95
CA SER A 54 2.53 -9.11 -0.57
C SER A 54 1.72 -10.37 -0.83
N PHE A 55 2.39 -11.43 -1.30
CA PHE A 55 1.81 -12.76 -1.42
C PHE A 55 2.52 -13.71 -0.44
N PRO A 56 1.87 -14.10 0.67
CA PRO A 56 2.52 -14.87 1.73
C PRO A 56 2.95 -16.27 1.27
N ALA A 57 2.28 -16.87 0.30
CA ALA A 57 2.61 -18.22 -0.17
C ALA A 57 3.96 -18.29 -0.92
N THR A 58 4.37 -17.22 -1.60
CA THR A 58 5.68 -17.14 -2.27
C THR A 58 6.67 -16.20 -1.56
N GLY A 59 6.24 -15.49 -0.53
CA GLY A 59 7.03 -14.47 0.17
C GLY A 59 7.39 -13.25 -0.70
N CYS A 60 6.82 -13.14 -1.90
CA CYS A 60 7.09 -12.03 -2.81
C CYS A 60 6.30 -10.79 -2.40
N GLN A 61 6.93 -9.62 -2.51
CA GLN A 61 6.28 -8.32 -2.33
C GLN A 61 6.60 -7.41 -3.51
N LYS A 62 5.61 -6.65 -3.97
CA LYS A 62 5.76 -5.66 -5.03
C LYS A 62 5.05 -4.37 -4.66
N LEU A 63 5.65 -3.24 -5.06
CA LEU A 63 5.08 -1.93 -4.90
C LEU A 63 4.45 -1.49 -6.21
N PHE A 64 3.18 -1.11 -6.16
CA PHE A 64 2.43 -0.57 -7.28
C PHE A 64 2.06 0.88 -7.00
N GLU A 65 2.21 1.74 -8.00
CA GLU A 65 1.80 3.14 -7.93
C GLU A 65 0.52 3.32 -8.75
N VAL A 66 -0.58 3.66 -8.07
CA VAL A 66 -1.88 3.88 -8.70
C VAL A 66 -2.17 5.38 -8.68
N VAL A 67 -2.33 5.98 -9.85
CA VAL A 67 -2.59 7.43 -10.01
C VAL A 67 -4.08 7.71 -10.23
N ASP A 68 -4.85 6.74 -10.72
CA ASP A 68 -6.27 6.90 -11.03
C ASP A 68 -7.15 6.76 -9.79
N GLU A 69 -7.94 7.80 -9.52
CA GLU A 69 -8.84 7.89 -8.38
C GLU A 69 -9.99 6.87 -8.44
N HIS A 70 -10.47 6.52 -9.64
CA HIS A 70 -11.56 5.54 -9.80
C HIS A 70 -11.14 4.14 -9.31
N LYS A 71 -9.87 3.79 -9.52
CA LYS A 71 -9.27 2.53 -9.06
C LYS A 71 -9.04 2.52 -7.56
N ILE A 72 -8.77 3.68 -6.97
CA ILE A 72 -8.50 3.82 -5.54
C ILE A 72 -9.80 3.76 -4.73
N ARG A 73 -10.93 4.17 -5.32
CA ARG A 73 -12.24 4.24 -4.66
C ARG A 73 -12.72 2.93 -4.04
N ILE A 74 -12.24 1.78 -4.49
CA ILE A 74 -12.63 0.48 -3.92
C ILE A 74 -12.04 0.26 -2.51
N PHE A 75 -10.90 0.89 -2.23
CA PHE A 75 -10.27 0.85 -0.91
C PHE A 75 -10.93 1.81 0.09
N TYR A 76 -11.75 2.72 -0.41
CA TYR A 76 -12.47 3.68 0.39
C TYR A 76 -13.55 2.99 1.23
N GLU A 77 -13.73 3.48 2.45
CA GLU A 77 -14.66 2.96 3.47
C GLU A 77 -14.35 1.54 4.01
N LYS A 78 -13.35 0.85 3.46
CA LYS A 78 -12.94 -0.48 3.92
C LYS A 78 -12.13 -0.41 5.21
N ARG A 79 -12.32 -1.41 6.08
CA ARG A 79 -11.58 -1.57 7.34
C ARG A 79 -10.36 -2.46 7.13
N MET A 80 -9.34 -2.26 7.98
CA MET A 80 -8.22 -3.20 8.09
C MET A 80 -8.75 -4.59 8.44
N GLY A 81 -8.28 -5.60 7.72
CA GLY A 81 -8.70 -6.98 7.79
C GLY A 81 -9.80 -7.37 6.81
N GLN A 82 -10.42 -6.42 6.11
CA GLN A 82 -11.45 -6.71 5.11
C GLN A 82 -10.86 -7.19 3.80
N GLU A 83 -11.63 -8.04 3.14
CA GLU A 83 -11.40 -8.53 1.79
C GLU A 83 -12.04 -7.59 0.76
N VAL A 84 -11.34 -7.39 -0.35
CA VAL A 84 -11.66 -6.45 -1.40
C VAL A 84 -11.37 -7.11 -2.74
N GLU A 85 -12.36 -7.13 -3.63
CA GLU A 85 -12.19 -7.63 -5.00
C GLU A 85 -11.37 -6.62 -5.82
N ALA A 86 -10.36 -7.11 -6.55
CA ALA A 86 -9.39 -6.27 -7.25
C ALA A 86 -9.70 -6.06 -8.74
N ASP A 87 -10.83 -6.59 -9.23
CA ASP A 87 -11.21 -6.60 -10.65
C ASP A 87 -11.19 -5.20 -11.29
N THR A 88 -11.53 -4.18 -10.51
CA THR A 88 -11.60 -2.78 -10.93
C THR A 88 -10.23 -2.09 -11.06
N LEU A 89 -9.14 -2.69 -10.57
CA LEU A 89 -7.79 -2.11 -10.72
C LEU A 89 -7.25 -2.28 -12.14
N GLY A 90 -7.68 -3.34 -12.84
CA GLY A 90 -7.32 -3.65 -14.22
C GLY A 90 -7.37 -5.16 -14.49
N ASP A 91 -7.22 -5.54 -15.76
CA ASP A 91 -7.35 -6.94 -16.19
C ASP A 91 -6.34 -7.88 -15.51
N GLU A 92 -5.16 -7.38 -15.15
CA GLU A 92 -4.13 -8.12 -14.40
C GLU A 92 -4.60 -8.55 -13.01
N TRP A 93 -5.52 -7.78 -12.41
CA TRP A 93 -6.03 -7.97 -11.06
C TRP A 93 -7.36 -8.74 -11.04
N LYS A 94 -7.88 -9.13 -12.21
CA LYS A 94 -9.13 -9.85 -12.34
C LYS A 94 -9.07 -11.22 -11.66
N GLY A 95 -9.99 -11.48 -10.74
CA GLY A 95 -10.08 -12.71 -9.95
C GLY A 95 -9.20 -12.72 -8.69
N TYR A 96 -8.51 -11.61 -8.37
CA TYR A 96 -7.76 -11.52 -7.12
C TYR A 96 -8.61 -10.91 -6.01
N ILE A 97 -8.55 -11.56 -4.83
CA ILE A 97 -9.09 -11.02 -3.60
C ILE A 97 -7.93 -10.45 -2.77
N LEU A 98 -8.06 -9.19 -2.42
CA LEU A 98 -7.08 -8.43 -1.65
C LEU A 98 -7.57 -8.26 -0.22
N LYS A 99 -6.76 -8.64 0.75
CA LYS A 99 -6.99 -8.36 2.16
C LYS A 99 -6.18 -7.16 2.58
N ILE A 100 -6.84 -6.18 3.18
CA ILE A 100 -6.15 -5.00 3.70
C ILE A 100 -5.48 -5.35 5.03
N THR A 101 -4.15 -5.44 5.08
CA THR A 101 -3.45 -5.75 6.34
C THR A 101 -2.92 -4.52 7.05
N GLY A 102 -2.83 -3.39 6.35
CA GLY A 102 -2.68 -2.09 7.00
C GLY A 102 -2.28 -0.98 6.05
N GLY A 103 -1.55 0.00 6.56
CA GLY A 103 -1.11 1.13 5.77
C GLY A 103 -0.53 2.24 6.62
N ASN A 104 0.01 3.23 5.92
CA ASN A 104 0.50 4.46 6.52
C ASN A 104 -0.34 5.61 5.97
N ASP A 105 -0.60 6.60 6.82
CA ASP A 105 -1.16 7.88 6.41
C ASP A 105 -0.11 8.72 5.65
N LYS A 106 -0.53 9.80 4.98
CA LYS A 106 0.33 10.75 4.26
C LYS A 106 1.47 11.30 5.14
N GLN A 107 1.23 11.47 6.43
CA GLN A 107 2.22 11.95 7.40
C GLN A 107 3.08 10.83 8.01
N GLY A 108 2.98 9.60 7.50
CA GLY A 108 3.79 8.47 7.93
C GLY A 108 3.31 7.74 9.18
N PHE A 109 2.19 8.15 9.78
CA PHE A 109 1.64 7.44 10.93
C PHE A 109 1.09 6.05 10.50
N PRO A 110 1.50 4.97 11.17
CA PRO A 110 1.01 3.63 10.87
C PRO A 110 -0.41 3.45 11.40
N MET A 111 -1.24 2.73 10.66
CA MET A 111 -2.62 2.47 11.06
C MET A 111 -2.71 1.43 12.16
N LYS A 112 -3.66 1.62 13.08
CA LYS A 112 -3.91 0.72 14.20
C LYS A 112 -5.24 -0.01 14.06
N GLN A 113 -5.21 -1.34 14.16
CA GLN A 113 -6.42 -2.14 14.26
C GLN A 113 -7.19 -1.81 15.55
N GLY A 114 -8.52 -1.70 15.46
CA GLY A 114 -9.41 -1.38 16.59
C GLY A 114 -9.77 0.10 16.75
N VAL A 115 -9.12 1.02 16.02
CA VAL A 115 -9.54 2.43 15.96
C VAL A 115 -10.67 2.56 14.95
N LEU A 116 -11.89 2.81 15.42
CA LEU A 116 -13.09 2.83 14.56
C LEU A 116 -13.40 4.20 13.95
N THR A 117 -12.79 5.26 14.45
CA THR A 117 -12.99 6.61 13.92
C THR A 117 -12.22 6.75 12.61
N ASN A 118 -12.76 7.54 11.67
CA ASN A 118 -11.91 8.28 10.72
C ASN A 118 -11.12 9.31 11.59
N SER A 119 -10.63 10.47 11.17
CA SER A 119 -9.72 11.29 11.99
C SER A 119 -8.53 10.53 12.69
N ARG A 120 -7.69 11.26 13.40
CA ARG A 120 -6.60 10.68 14.19
C ARG A 120 -6.90 10.84 15.65
N VAL A 121 -6.71 9.77 16.42
CA VAL A 121 -6.96 9.79 17.87
C VAL A 121 -5.65 9.60 18.63
N ARG A 122 -5.54 10.29 19.76
CA ARG A 122 -4.44 10.08 20.71
C ARG A 122 -4.84 8.96 21.65
N LEU A 123 -4.01 7.93 21.73
CA LEU A 123 -4.22 6.78 22.60
C LEU A 123 -3.04 6.63 23.54
N LEU A 124 -3.32 6.39 24.82
CA LEU A 124 -2.30 6.01 25.78
C LEU A 124 -1.90 4.56 25.53
N LEU A 125 -0.67 4.33 25.06
CA LEU A 125 -0.16 3.01 24.73
C LEU A 125 0.75 2.47 25.85
N SER A 126 0.63 1.18 26.10
CA SER A 126 1.48 0.43 27.03
C SER A 126 2.35 -0.61 26.30
N LYS A 127 3.26 -1.28 27.01
CA LYS A 127 4.10 -2.34 26.45
C LYS A 127 3.23 -3.46 25.84
N GLY A 128 3.50 -3.83 24.60
CA GLY A 128 2.77 -4.88 23.87
C GLY A 128 1.76 -4.35 22.84
N HIS A 129 1.45 -3.05 22.86
CA HIS A 129 0.63 -2.47 21.80
C HIS A 129 1.45 -2.27 20.51
N SER A 130 0.82 -2.57 19.38
CA SER A 130 1.36 -2.22 18.06
C SER A 130 1.66 -0.73 17.95
N CYS A 131 2.77 -0.40 17.26
CA CYS A 131 3.29 0.96 17.04
C CYS A 131 3.92 1.64 18.27
N TYR A 132 4.11 0.92 19.37
CA TYR A 132 4.81 1.41 20.56
C TYR A 132 6.02 0.55 20.92
N ARG A 133 7.15 1.20 21.21
CA ARG A 133 8.37 0.57 21.71
C ARG A 133 8.77 1.30 23.00
N PRO A 134 8.51 0.73 24.19
CA PRO A 134 8.84 1.36 25.46
C PRO A 134 10.36 1.51 25.61
N ARG A 135 10.80 2.64 26.18
CA ARG A 135 12.22 2.84 26.52
C ARG A 135 12.49 2.45 27.97
N ARG A 136 11.52 2.64 28.85
CA ARG A 136 11.59 2.25 30.26
C ARG A 136 10.48 1.26 30.63
N THR A 137 10.74 0.43 31.64
CA THR A 137 9.74 -0.51 32.16
C THR A 137 8.59 0.26 32.81
N GLY A 138 7.35 -0.08 32.47
CA GLY A 138 6.15 0.57 33.02
C GLY A 138 5.77 1.90 32.35
N GLU A 139 6.55 2.37 31.37
CA GLU A 139 6.24 3.59 30.62
C GLU A 139 4.94 3.44 29.81
N ARG A 140 4.14 4.50 29.85
CA ARG A 140 2.99 4.69 28.96
C ARG A 140 3.14 6.02 28.26
N GLU A 141 2.91 6.03 26.96
CA GLU A 141 3.06 7.23 26.12
C GLU A 141 1.78 7.43 25.31
N GLU A 142 1.30 8.67 25.25
CA GLU A 142 0.23 9.02 24.32
C GLU A 142 0.78 9.13 22.90
N LYS A 143 0.28 8.28 22.00
CA LYS A 143 0.63 8.33 20.58
C LYS A 143 -0.59 8.55 19.72
N ILE A 144 -0.39 9.29 18.63
CA ILE A 144 -1.39 9.49 17.60
C ILE A 144 -1.48 8.20 16.78
N SER A 145 -2.67 7.60 16.75
CA SER A 145 -2.99 6.45 15.92
C SER A 145 -4.05 6.84 14.87
N PRO A 146 -3.73 6.76 13.57
CA PRO A 146 -4.72 6.85 12.51
C PRO A 146 -5.46 5.52 12.34
N ARG A 147 -6.70 5.60 11.84
CA ARG A 147 -7.37 4.49 11.15
C ARG A 147 -6.98 4.50 9.66
N LEU A 148 -7.15 3.34 9.00
CA LEU A 148 -7.43 3.30 7.56
C LEU A 148 -8.54 4.29 7.22
N HIS A 149 -8.17 5.42 6.62
CA HIS A 149 -9.18 6.31 6.09
C HIS A 149 -9.74 5.75 4.80
N SER A 150 -11.05 6.00 4.72
CA SER A 150 -11.82 6.44 3.56
C SER A 150 -11.08 6.70 2.29
#